data_AF-A0A2W0ECB8-F1
#
_entry.id   AF-A0A2W0ECB8-F1
#
_cell.length_a   1.000
_cell.length_b   1.000
_cell.length_c   1.000
_cell.angle_alpha   90.00
_cell.angle_beta   90.00
_cell.angle_gamma   90.00
#
_symmetry.space_group_name_H-M   'P 1'
#
loop_
_entity.id
_entity.type
_entity.pdbx_description
1 polymer ?
#
loop_
_entity_poly.entity_id
_entity_poly.type
_entity_poly.pdbx_seq_one_letter_code
_entity_poly.pdbx_strand_id
1 'polypeptide(L)' 'RDSLAAGVPFPPRLGKPAEYAGLVRHIIENSMLNGEVIRLDGALRMAAK' A
#
# COMPACT_ATOMS: atom_id res chain seq x y z
N ARG A 1 -8.27 12.92 9.19
CA ARG A 1 -7.63 12.44 7.94
C ARG A 1 -6.13 12.63 8.00
N ASP A 2 -5.67 13.79 8.47
CA ASP A 2 -4.25 14.16 8.47
C ASP A 2 -3.39 13.30 9.41
N SER A 3 -3.94 12.83 10.53
CA SER A 3 -3.23 11.98 11.49
C SER A 3 -2.75 10.63 10.92
N LEU A 4 -3.48 10.07 9.94
CA LEU A 4 -3.11 8.81 9.30
C LEU A 4 -2.01 9.01 8.26
N ALA A 5 -2.08 10.12 7.50
CA ALA A 5 -1.05 10.46 6.52
C ALA A 5 0.30 10.77 7.18
N ALA A 6 0.28 11.40 8.37
CA ALA A 6 1.49 11.74 9.12
C ALA A 6 2.29 10.52 9.60
N GLY A 7 1.65 9.36 9.76
CA GLY A 7 2.31 8.14 10.19
C GLY A 7 3.04 7.38 9.07
N VAL A 8 2.83 7.74 7.81
CA VAL A 8 3.40 7.03 6.66
C VAL A 8 4.84 7.49 6.44
N PRO A 9 5.85 6.59 6.54
CA PRO A 9 7.25 6.96 6.32
C PRO A 9 7.53 7.61 4.95
N PHE A 10 7.19 6.91 3.86
CA PHE A 10 7.33 7.45 2.52
C PHE A 10 6.49 6.66 1.51
N PRO A 11 5.81 7.31 0.56
CA PRO A 11 5.59 8.77 0.47
C PRO A 11 4.63 9.25 1.58
N PRO A 12 4.90 10.40 2.26
CA PRO A 12 4.16 10.84 3.46
C PRO A 12 2.80 11.46 3.10
N ARG A 13 1.90 10.63 2.57
CA ARG A 13 0.54 10.99 2.17
C ARG A 13 -0.35 9.75 2.17
N LEU A 14 -1.65 9.97 2.00
CA LEU A 14 -2.57 8.87 1.72
C LEU A 14 -2.30 8.28 0.32
N GLY A 15 -2.50 6.97 0.21
CA GLY A 15 -2.48 6.26 -1.07
C GLY A 15 -3.59 6.76 -2.00
N LYS A 16 -3.28 6.83 -3.28
CA LYS A 16 -4.25 7.13 -4.34
C LYS A 16 -4.87 5.82 -4.84
N PRO A 17 -6.18 5.77 -5.16
CA PRO A 17 -6.80 4.55 -5.68
C PRO A 17 -6.09 3.96 -6.91
N ALA A 18 -5.52 4.81 -7.77
CA ALA A 18 -4.76 4.39 -8.93
C ALA A 18 -3.48 3.58 -8.59
N GLU A 19 -2.87 3.81 -7.43
CA GLU A 19 -1.67 3.06 -7.00
C GLU A 19 -2.03 1.62 -6.62
N TYR A 20 -3.17 1.44 -5.95
CA TYR A 20 -3.73 0.12 -5.69
C TYR A 20 -4.12 -0.60 -6.99
N ALA A 21 -4.79 0.08 -7.91
CA ALA A 21 -5.13 -0.48 -9.22
C ALA A 21 -3.88 -0.89 -10.02
N GLY A 22 -2.78 -0.13 -9.91
CA GLY A 22 -1.49 -0.50 -10.50
C GLY A 22 -0.95 -1.83 -9.97
N LEU A 23 -1.03 -2.06 -8.65
CA LEU A 23 -0.64 -3.34 -8.07
C LEU A 23 -1.56 -4.50 -8.52
N VAL A 24 -2.88 -4.28 -8.55
CA VAL A 24 -3.84 -5.29 -9.05
C VAL A 24 -3.48 -5.72 -10.46
N ARG A 25 -3.19 -4.76 -11.35
CA ARG A 25 -2.76 -5.05 -12.72
C ARG A 25 -1.48 -5.90 -12.74
N HIS A 26 -0.48 -5.53 -11.94
CA HIS A 26 0.78 -6.27 -11.87
C HIS A 26 0.61 -7.72 -11.39
N ILE A 27 -0.29 -7.95 -10.43
CA ILE A 27 -0.62 -9.30 -9.95
C ILE A 27 -1.25 -10.14 -11.07
N ILE A 28 -2.20 -9.58 -11.82
CA ILE A 28 -2.87 -10.29 -12.92
C ILE A 28 -1.90 -10.61 -14.07
N GLU A 29 -0.94 -9.71 -14.35
CA GLU A 29 0.02 -9.87 -15.45
C GLU A 29 1.20 -10.81 -15.12
N ASN A 30 1.49 -11.08 -13.83
CA ASN A 30 2.65 -11.86 -13.41
C ASN A 30 2.25 -13.21 -12.79
N SER A 31 2.35 -14.28 -13.58
CA SER A 31 1.95 -15.65 -13.18
C SER A 31 2.75 -16.24 -12.01
N MET A 32 3.91 -15.66 -11.66
CA MET A 32 4.71 -16.12 -10.52
C MET A 32 4.24 -15.56 -9.18
N LEU A 33 3.39 -14.52 -9.17
CA LEU A 33 2.80 -14.01 -7.93
C LEU A 33 1.62 -14.89 -7.53
N ASN A 34 1.82 -15.74 -6.53
CA ASN A 34 0.81 -16.68 -6.06
C ASN A 34 0.98 -16.97 -4.57
N GLY A 35 -0.14 -17.11 -3.85
CA GLY A 35 -0.14 -17.49 -2.43
C GLY A 35 0.53 -16.50 -1.47
N GLU A 36 0.63 -15.23 -1.85
CA GLU A 36 1.39 -14.21 -1.10
C GLU A 36 0.51 -13.01 -0.69
N VAL A 37 0.95 -12.27 0.34
CA VAL A 37 0.32 -11.05 0.83
C VAL A 37 1.28 -9.86 0.66
N ILE A 38 0.96 -8.98 -0.28
CA ILE A 38 1.74 -7.75 -0.52
C ILE A 38 1.10 -6.59 0.22
N ARG A 39 1.86 -5.96 1.14
CA ARG A 39 1.46 -4.70 1.77
C ARG A 39 1.82 -3.53 0.88
N LEU A 40 0.82 -2.72 0.53
CA LEU A 40 0.98 -1.45 -0.19
C LEU A 40 0.59 -0.28 0.74
N ASP A 41 1.48 0.08 1.65
CA ASP A 41 1.15 0.98 2.78
C ASP A 41 2.21 2.04 3.10
N GLY A 42 3.20 2.23 2.23
CA GLY A 42 4.28 3.20 2.45
C GLY A 42 5.13 2.90 3.69
N ALA A 43 5.22 1.63 4.09
CA ALA A 43 5.92 1.14 5.28
C ALA A 43 5.27 1.52 6.63
N LEU A 44 4.01 1.95 6.61
CA LEU A 44 3.27 2.27 7.83
C LEU A 44 3.18 1.06 8.78
N ARG A 45 3.35 1.31 10.09
CA ARG A 45 2.97 0.40 11.17
C ARG A 45 2.00 1.16 12.08
N MET A 46 0.76 0.69 12.16
CA MET A 46 -0.25 1.34 12.99
C MET A 46 0.07 1.08 14.47
N ALA A 47 0.27 2.15 15.22
CA ALA A 47 0.38 2.07 16.68
C ALA A 47 -1.02 1.93 17.30
N ALA A 48 -1.11 1.25 18.45
CA ALA A 48 -2.29 1.32 19.30
C ALA A 48 -2.48 2.77 19.75
N LYS A 49 -3.74 3.20 19.83
CA LYS A 49 -4.11 4.50 20.40
C LYS A 49 -4.36 4.37 21.88
#